data_AF-A0A485AUG0-F1
#
_entry.id   AF-A0A485AUG0-F1
#
_cell.length_a   1.000
_cell.length_b   1.000
_cell.length_c   1.000
_cell.angle_alpha   90.00
_cell.angle_beta   90.00
_cell.angle_gamma   90.00
#
_symmetry.space_group_name_H-M   'P 1'
#
loop_
_entity.id
_entity.type
_entity.pdbx_description
1 polymer ?
#
loop_
_entity_poly.entity_id
_entity_poly.type
_entity_poly.pdbx_seq_one_letter_code
_entity_poly.pdbx_strand_id
1 'polypeptide(L)'
;MPAHDADCFLCPGNTRVTGDTNPNYTGTYVFTNDFAALMTDTPDAPNSDDPLMRCQSARGTSRVICFSPDHSKTLPELSVEALEGVVNTWQEQTAELGQTYPWGAGV
;
A
#
# COMPACT_ATOMS: atom_id res chain seq x y z
N MET A 1 -2.28 -12.80 -21.12
CA MET A 1 -2.89 -11.50 -20.71
C MET A 1 -2.07 -10.40 -21.36
N PRO A 2 -2.63 -9.22 -21.71
CA PRO A 2 -1.81 -8.15 -22.27
C PRO A 2 -0.89 -7.54 -21.21
N ALA A 3 0.26 -7.02 -21.65
CA ALA A 3 1.21 -6.34 -20.76
C ALA A 3 0.67 -5.01 -20.20
N HIS A 4 -0.29 -4.40 -20.89
CA HIS A 4 -1.03 -3.25 -20.42
C HIS A 4 -2.51 -3.48 -20.70
N ASP A 5 -3.34 -3.23 -19.71
CA ASP A 5 -4.80 -3.27 -19.83
C ASP A 5 -5.33 -1.85 -19.59
N ALA A 6 -6.02 -1.29 -20.58
CA ALA A 6 -6.53 0.08 -20.55
C ALA A 6 -7.62 0.30 -19.48
N ASP A 7 -8.30 -0.77 -19.05
CA ASP A 7 -9.34 -0.71 -18.03
C ASP A 7 -8.80 -1.02 -16.62
N CYS A 8 -7.52 -1.38 -16.50
CA CYS A 8 -6.90 -1.70 -15.22
C CYS A 8 -6.54 -0.43 -14.43
N PHE A 9 -7.10 -0.29 -13.22
CA PHE A 9 -6.80 0.84 -12.31
C PHE A 9 -5.36 0.90 -11.79
N LEU A 10 -4.53 -0.11 -12.06
CA LEU A 10 -3.16 -0.21 -11.57
C LEU A 10 -2.13 -0.01 -12.68
N CYS A 11 -2.53 -0.07 -13.96
CA CYS A 11 -1.59 0.08 -15.05
C CYS A 11 -1.05 1.52 -15.15
N PRO A 12 0.18 1.70 -15.66
CA PRO A 12 0.75 3.02 -15.89
C PRO A 12 -0.11 3.87 -16.82
N GLY A 13 -0.24 5.16 -16.52
CA GLY A 13 -1.01 6.12 -17.31
C GLY A 13 -2.53 5.97 -17.21
N ASN A 14 -3.04 4.94 -16.53
CA ASN A 14 -4.48 4.75 -16.35
C ASN A 14 -5.01 5.56 -15.18
N THR A 15 -6.29 5.89 -15.27
CA THR A 15 -7.05 6.56 -14.21
C THR A 15 -7.52 5.52 -13.19
N ARG A 16 -7.25 5.75 -11.91
CA ARG A 16 -7.78 4.97 -10.79
C ARG A 16 -9.27 5.20 -10.59
N VAL A 17 -9.89 4.35 -9.78
CA VAL A 17 -11.32 4.43 -9.44
C VAL A 17 -11.75 5.78 -8.85
N THR A 18 -10.82 6.48 -8.17
CA THR A 18 -11.03 7.80 -7.56
C THR A 18 -10.83 8.97 -8.52
N GLY A 19 -10.37 8.72 -9.75
CA GLY A 19 -10.09 9.75 -10.76
C GLY A 19 -8.62 10.18 -10.85
N ASP A 20 -7.76 9.75 -9.92
CA ASP A 20 -6.32 10.01 -9.98
C ASP A 20 -5.66 9.25 -11.14
N THR A 21 -4.70 9.86 -11.83
CA THR A 21 -3.96 9.19 -12.91
C THR A 21 -2.66 8.60 -12.38
N ASN A 22 -2.43 7.31 -12.63
CA ASN A 22 -1.15 6.67 -12.34
C ASN A 22 -0.05 7.29 -13.20
N PRO A 23 1.14 7.55 -12.65
CA PRO A 23 2.27 7.97 -13.46
C PRO A 23 2.63 6.91 -14.50
N ASN A 24 3.37 7.31 -15.53
CA ASN A 24 3.97 6.37 -16.48
C ASN A 24 5.18 5.67 -15.85
N TYR A 25 4.95 4.91 -14.78
CA TYR A 25 6.00 4.23 -14.02
C TYR A 25 6.59 3.06 -14.82
N THR A 26 7.87 2.79 -14.62
CA THR A 26 8.62 1.74 -15.33
C THR A 26 9.15 0.63 -14.41
N GLY A 27 8.95 0.77 -13.10
CA GLY A 27 9.39 -0.17 -12.08
C GLY A 27 8.28 -0.43 -11.07
N THR A 28 8.61 -0.46 -9.78
CA THR A 28 7.59 -0.46 -8.74
C THR A 28 6.89 0.89 -8.66
N TYR A 29 5.63 0.87 -8.21
CA TYR A 29 4.88 2.09 -7.94
C TYR A 29 4.06 1.91 -6.66
N VAL A 30 4.13 2.91 -5.79
CA VAL A 30 3.45 2.89 -4.49
C VAL A 30 2.51 4.08 -4.41
N PHE A 31 1.29 3.84 -3.92
CA PHE A 31 0.33 4.89 -3.63
C PHE A 31 -0.51 4.55 -2.40
N THR A 32 -1.05 5.58 -1.74
CA THR A 32 -2.03 5.39 -0.66
C THR A 32 -3.32 4.81 -1.24
N ASN A 33 -3.82 3.74 -0.63
CA ASN A 33 -5.02 3.04 -1.08
C ASN A 33 -6.22 3.99 -1.07
N ASP A 34 -6.94 4.02 -2.20
CA ASP A 34 -8.15 4.81 -2.41
C ASP A 34 -9.26 4.50 -1.37
N PHE A 35 -9.25 3.28 -0.81
CA PHE A 35 -10.15 2.80 0.23
C PHE A 35 -9.36 2.27 1.43
N ALA A 36 -8.46 3.10 1.97
CA ALA A 36 -7.64 2.73 3.12
C ALA A 36 -8.48 2.28 4.34
N ALA A 37 -8.14 1.12 4.91
CA ALA A 37 -8.84 0.56 6.06
C ALA A 37 -8.52 1.27 7.38
N LEU A 38 -7.40 1.98 7.41
CA LEU A 38 -6.93 2.79 8.53
C LEU A 38 -6.65 4.20 8.01
N MET A 39 -7.08 5.21 8.77
CA MET A 39 -6.78 6.60 8.48
C MET A 39 -5.96 7.21 9.61
N THR A 40 -5.19 8.24 9.30
CA THR A 40 -4.29 8.90 10.26
C THR A 40 -5.03 9.79 11.25
N ASP A 41 -6.20 10.27 10.83
CA ASP A 41 -7.08 11.20 11.53
C ASP A 41 -8.29 10.49 12.19
N THR A 42 -8.28 9.16 12.26
CA THR A 42 -9.33 8.40 12.97
C THR A 42 -9.41 8.88 14.43
N PRO A 43 -10.61 9.31 14.90
CA PRO A 43 -10.79 9.77 16.27
C PRO A 43 -10.47 8.70 17.30
N ASP A 44 -10.18 9.13 18.53
CA ASP A 44 -9.98 8.17 19.60
C ASP A 44 -11.26 7.42 19.96
N ALA A 45 -11.12 6.10 20.15
CA ALA A 45 -12.20 5.27 20.65
C ALA A 45 -12.55 5.66 22.10
N PRO A 46 -13.82 5.51 22.51
CA PRO A 46 -14.21 5.81 23.88
C PRO A 46 -13.49 4.88 24.86
N ASN A 47 -13.02 5.44 25.98
CA ASN A 47 -12.48 4.65 27.07
C ASN A 47 -13.60 3.75 27.65
N SER A 48 -13.31 2.46 27.77
CA SER A 48 -14.20 1.47 28.39
C SER A 48 -13.45 0.73 29.49
N ASP A 49 -13.99 0.75 30.71
CA ASP A 49 -13.50 -0.03 31.84
C ASP A 49 -14.16 -1.41 31.93
N ASP A 50 -15.00 -1.78 30.93
CA ASP A 50 -15.66 -3.07 30.90
C ASP A 50 -14.63 -4.21 30.71
N PRO A 51 -14.59 -5.21 31.60
CA PRO A 51 -13.61 -6.28 31.54
C PRO A 51 -13.89 -7.30 30.43
N LEU A 52 -15.10 -7.32 29.85
CA LEU A 52 -15.51 -8.25 28.80
C LEU A 52 -15.52 -7.58 27.42
N MET A 53 -15.92 -6.32 27.33
CA MET A 53 -16.10 -5.59 26.07
C MET A 53 -15.19 -4.35 25.99
N ARG A 54 -14.02 -4.52 25.37
CA ARG A 54 -13.01 -3.45 25.21
C ARG A 54 -12.87 -3.01 23.75
N CYS A 55 -12.58 -1.73 23.57
CA CYS A 55 -12.23 -1.16 22.27
C CYS A 55 -11.01 -0.23 22.42
N GLN A 56 -10.23 -0.08 21.34
CA GLN A 56 -9.07 0.80 21.27
C GLN A 56 -9.05 1.50 19.91
N SER A 57 -8.51 2.71 19.87
CA SER A 57 -8.29 3.45 18.63
C SER A 57 -7.32 2.68 17.73
N ALA A 58 -7.62 2.65 16.43
CA ALA A 58 -6.70 2.13 15.41
C ALA A 58 -6.48 3.23 14.36
N ARG A 59 -5.27 3.80 14.35
CA ARG A 59 -4.83 4.81 13.39
C ARG A 59 -3.71 4.23 12.53
N GLY A 60 -3.67 4.60 11.26
CA GLY A 60 -2.69 4.05 10.33
C GLY A 60 -2.88 4.54 8.90
N THR A 61 -2.27 3.83 7.97
CA THR A 61 -2.47 4.04 6.53
C THR A 61 -2.46 2.69 5.81
N SER A 62 -3.01 2.63 4.62
CA SER A 62 -2.92 1.47 3.73
C SER A 62 -2.32 1.94 2.41
N ARG A 63 -1.26 1.26 1.96
CA ARG A 63 -0.61 1.55 0.67
C ARG A 63 -0.71 0.33 -0.25
N VAL A 64 -0.80 0.59 -1.55
CA VAL A 64 -0.77 -0.42 -2.62
C VAL A 64 0.59 -0.32 -3.31
N ILE A 65 1.19 -1.47 -3.61
CA ILE A 65 2.44 -1.57 -4.37
C ILE A 65 2.16 -2.34 -5.66
N CYS A 66 2.37 -1.70 -6.81
CA CYS A 66 2.47 -2.37 -8.11
C CYS A 66 3.91 -2.85 -8.29
N PHE A 67 4.12 -4.15 -8.54
CA PHE A 67 5.46 -4.73 -8.65
C PHE A 67 6.18 -4.42 -9.96
N SER A 68 5.42 -4.22 -11.03
CA SER A 68 5.95 -3.89 -12.35
C SER A 68 4.87 -3.20 -13.19
N PRO A 69 5.24 -2.50 -14.29
CA PRO A 69 4.27 -1.94 -15.23
C PRO A 69 3.60 -3.01 -16.10
N ASP A 70 4.14 -4.23 -16.13
CA ASP A 70 3.65 -5.33 -16.97
C ASP A 70 2.53 -6.09 -16.25
N HIS A 71 1.29 -5.79 -16.63
CA HIS A 71 0.09 -6.40 -16.09
C HIS A 71 0.10 -7.93 -16.24
N SER A 72 0.76 -8.45 -17.26
CA SER A 72 0.73 -9.87 -17.60
C SER A 72 1.64 -10.74 -16.73
N LYS A 73 2.57 -10.13 -15.96
CA LYS A 73 3.60 -10.86 -15.23
C LYS A 73 3.32 -10.96 -13.74
N THR A 74 3.58 -12.15 -13.22
CA THR A 74 3.63 -12.45 -11.79
C THR A 74 5.08 -12.46 -11.29
N LEU A 75 5.28 -12.50 -9.96
CA LEU A 75 6.62 -12.44 -9.35
C LEU A 75 7.65 -13.42 -9.96
N PRO A 76 7.33 -14.71 -10.22
CA PRO A 76 8.29 -15.66 -10.80
C PRO A 76 8.72 -15.33 -12.25
N GLU A 77 7.98 -14.45 -12.94
CA GLU A 77 8.22 -14.07 -14.34
C GLU A 77 9.00 -12.74 -14.46
N LEU A 78 9.27 -12.09 -13.33
CA LEU A 78 10.09 -10.89 -13.27
C LEU A 78 11.58 -11.25 -13.34
N SER A 79 12.39 -10.33 -13.87
CA SER A 79 13.84 -10.49 -13.82
C SER A 79 14.34 -10.35 -12.37
N VAL A 80 15.55 -10.84 -12.11
CA VAL A 80 16.17 -10.72 -10.78
C VAL A 80 16.30 -9.26 -10.37
N GLU A 81 16.67 -8.37 -11.30
CA GLU A 81 16.79 -6.94 -11.07
C GLU A 81 15.44 -6.29 -10.71
N ALA A 82 14.36 -6.72 -11.34
CA ALA A 82 13.02 -6.24 -11.01
C ALA A 82 12.58 -6.73 -9.61
N LEU A 83 12.91 -7.97 -9.24
CA LEU A 83 12.66 -8.50 -7.89
C LEU A 83 13.45 -7.76 -6.82
N GLU A 84 14.71 -7.41 -7.09
CA GLU A 84 15.50 -6.53 -6.21
C GLU A 84 14.81 -5.18 -6.01
N GLY A 85 14.26 -4.59 -7.07
CA GLY A 85 13.44 -3.37 -6.99
C GLY A 85 12.21 -3.52 -6.07
N VAL A 86 11.52 -4.66 -6.13
CA VAL A 86 10.41 -4.97 -5.22
C VAL A 86 10.86 -5.04 -3.77
N VAL A 87 11.97 -5.74 -3.49
CA VAL A 87 12.51 -5.86 -2.14
C VAL A 87 12.98 -4.51 -1.59
N ASN A 88 13.66 -3.70 -2.40
CA ASN A 88 14.08 -2.35 -2.02
C ASN A 88 12.87 -1.48 -1.70
N THR A 89 11.80 -1.57 -2.49
CA THR A 89 10.54 -0.86 -2.22
C THR A 89 9.96 -1.27 -0.86
N TRP A 90 9.95 -2.56 -0.51
CA TRP A 90 9.50 -3.00 0.82
C TRP A 90 10.35 -2.44 1.95
N GLN A 91 11.66 -2.39 1.78
CA GLN A 91 12.57 -1.81 2.77
C GLN A 91 12.28 -0.31 2.97
N GLU A 92 12.17 0.44 1.88
CA GLU A 92 11.85 1.87 1.90
C GLU A 92 10.52 2.14 2.60
N GLN A 93 9.45 1.42 2.22
CA GLN A 93 8.12 1.60 2.78
C GLN A 93 8.06 1.22 4.27
N THR A 94 8.78 0.18 4.67
CA THR A 94 8.86 -0.22 6.08
C THR A 94 9.64 0.81 6.90
N ALA A 95 10.77 1.30 6.39
CA ALA A 95 11.59 2.30 7.06
C ALA A 95 10.87 3.66 7.17
N GLU A 96 10.12 4.06 6.14
CA GLU A 96 9.32 5.29 6.16
C GLU A 96 8.16 5.18 7.15
N LEU A 97 7.31 4.16 7.01
CA LEU A 97 6.13 4.01 7.86
C LEU A 97 6.51 3.72 9.32
N GLY A 98 7.59 2.98 9.55
CA GLY A 98 8.08 2.66 10.90
C GLY A 98 8.53 3.87 11.71
N GLN A 99 8.87 5.01 11.07
CA GLN A 99 9.15 6.26 11.77
C GLN A 99 7.91 6.86 12.44
N THR A 100 6.72 6.57 11.89
CA THR A 100 5.45 7.16 12.33
C THR A 100 4.57 6.16 13.07
N TYR A 101 4.58 4.90 12.64
CA TYR A 101 3.77 3.82 13.19
C TYR A 101 4.69 2.76 13.82
N PRO A 102 5.18 2.98 15.05
CA PRO A 102 5.99 1.99 15.73
C PRO A 102 5.15 0.73 15.98
N TRP A 103 5.53 -0.37 15.35
CA TRP A 103 4.97 -1.68 15.66
C TRP A 103 5.39 -2.06 17.10
N GLY A 104 4.44 -2.03 18.05
CA GLY A 104 4.56 -2.75 19.32
C GLY A 104 5.61 -2.27 20.34
N ALA A 105 5.87 -0.96 20.47
CA ALA A 105 6.59 -0.42 21.64
C ALA A 105 5.60 0.25 22.61
N GLY A 106 4.76 -0.58 23.22
CA GLY A 106 3.74 -0.16 24.18
C GLY A 106 3.20 -1.35 24.98
N VAL A 107 4.13 -2.12 25.56
CA VAL A 107 3.93 -2.67 26.92
C VAL A 107 4.37 -1.60 27.91
#